data_AF-A0A2X3CQH2-F1
#
_entry.id   AF-A0A2X3CQH2-F1
#
_cell.length_a   1.000
_cell.length_b   1.000
_cell.length_c   1.000
_cell.angle_alpha   90.00
_cell.angle_beta   90.00
_cell.angle_gamma   90.00
#
_symmetry.space_group_name_H-M   'P 1'
#
loop_
_entity.id
_entity.type
_entity.pdbx_description
1 polymer ?
#
loop_
_entity_poly.entity_id
_entity_poly.type
_entity_poly.pdbx_seq_one_letter_code
_entity_poly.pdbx_strand_id
1 'polypeptide(L)' 'MDYITALEEALGMEAQKNMMPIQPGDVLDTSADTQPLYDLVGFKPQTSVKDGVKNFVEWFKDYYQI' A
#
# COMPACT_ATOMS: atom_id res chain seq x y z
N MET A 1 1.69 6.16 -8.55
CA MET A 1 0.53 6.63 -7.75
C MET A 1 -0.25 5.44 -7.18
N ASP A 2 0.44 4.32 -7.02
CA ASP A 2 -0.20 3.01 -7.19
C ASP A 2 -0.99 2.63 -5.93
N TYR A 3 -0.55 3.12 -4.77
CA TYR A 3 -1.26 2.99 -3.50
C TYR A 3 -2.61 3.73 -3.49
N ILE A 4 -2.65 4.97 -3.99
CA ILE A 4 -3.91 5.73 -4.04
C ILE A 4 -4.86 5.08 -5.03
N THR A 5 -4.37 4.67 -6.20
CA THR A 5 -5.20 3.95 -7.18
C THR A 5 -5.73 2.62 -6.63
N ALA A 6 -4.92 1.86 -5.90
CA ALA A 6 -5.38 0.62 -5.25
C ALA A 6 -6.50 0.89 -4.23
N LEU A 7 -6.44 2.01 -3.49
CA LEU A 7 -7.52 2.44 -2.60
C LEU A 7 -8.78 2.85 -3.37
N GLU A 8 -8.63 3.63 -4.44
CA GLU A 8 -9.75 4.06 -5.30
C GLU A 8 -10.50 2.85 -5.88
N GLU A 9 -9.76 1.84 -6.38
CA GLU A 9 -10.32 0.59 -6.87
C GLU A 9 -11.02 -0.22 -5.76
N ALA A 10 -10.40 -0.35 -4.58
CA ALA A 10 -10.96 -1.12 -3.46
C ALA A 10 -12.20 -0.44 -2.83
N LEU A 11 -12.25 0.89 -2.85
CA LEU A 11 -13.37 1.68 -2.33
C LEU A 11 -14.46 1.92 -3.38
N GLY A 12 -14.15 1.75 -4.67
CA GLY A 12 -15.07 2.03 -5.76
C GLY A 12 -15.34 3.53 -5.96
N MET A 13 -14.40 4.39 -5.58
CA MET A 13 -14.55 5.85 -5.66
C MET A 13 -13.21 6.53 -5.95
N GLU A 14 -13.25 7.62 -6.72
CA GLU A 14 -12.06 8.44 -6.99
C GLU A 14 -11.78 9.42 -5.86
N ALA A 15 -10.51 9.54 -5.48
CA ALA A 15 -10.04 10.46 -4.47
C ALA A 15 -9.89 11.87 -5.06
N GLN A 16 -10.40 12.88 -4.34
CA GLN A 16 -10.09 14.28 -4.61
C GLN A 16 -8.69 14.59 -4.08
N LYS A 17 -7.68 14.43 -4.93
CA LYS A 17 -6.27 14.57 -4.58
C LYS A 17 -5.89 16.05 -4.43
N ASN A 18 -5.47 16.46 -3.24
CA ASN A 18 -4.83 17.76 -3.00
C ASN A 18 -3.31 17.57 -2.91
N MET A 19 -2.61 17.79 -4.03
CA MET A 19 -1.16 17.60 -4.10
C MET A 19 -0.44 18.72 -3.34
N MET A 20 0.22 18.38 -2.24
CA MET A 20 1.02 19.32 -1.45
C MET A 20 2.51 19.21 -1.80
N PRO A 21 3.33 20.23 -1.51
CA PRO A 21 4.78 20.13 -1.60
C PRO A 21 5.32 19.01 -0.70
N ILE A 22 6.51 18.49 -1.04
CA ILE A 22 7.24 17.53 -0.20
C ILE A 22 7.44 18.10 1.20
N GLN A 23 7.18 17.31 2.23
CA GLN A 23 7.29 17.76 3.62
C GLN A 23 8.73 17.58 4.13
N PRO A 24 9.17 18.40 5.10
CA PRO A 24 10.48 18.22 5.71
C PRO A 24 10.59 16.82 6.35
N GLY A 25 11.59 16.05 5.93
CA GLY A 25 11.84 14.68 6.41
C GLY A 25 11.33 13.58 5.46
N ASP A 26 10.55 13.92 4.44
CA ASP A 26 10.20 12.97 3.39
C ASP A 26 11.43 12.61 2.55
N VAL A 27 11.49 11.34 2.16
CA VAL A 27 12.39 10.84 1.11
C VAL A 27 11.55 10.54 -0.12
N LEU A 28 12.05 10.91 -1.30
CA LEU A 28 11.29 10.80 -2.55
C LEU A 28 10.96 9.35 -2.91
N ASP A 29 11.93 8.45 -2.73
CA ASP A 29 11.77 7.02 -2.95
C ASP A 29 12.79 6.27 -2.08
N THR A 30 12.34 5.21 -1.43
CA THR A 30 13.19 4.31 -0.67
C THR A 30 12.63 2.90 -0.70
N SER A 31 13.52 1.93 -0.86
CA SER A 31 13.19 0.51 -0.79
C SER A 31 14.34 -0.25 -0.15
N ALA A 32 14.02 -1.36 0.49
CA ALA A 32 15.01 -2.25 1.09
C ALA A 32 15.48 -3.28 0.06
N ASP A 33 16.79 -3.55 0.02
CA ASP A 33 17.29 -4.79 -0.56
C ASP A 33 16.88 -5.95 0.35
N THR A 34 16.05 -6.83 -0.19
CA THR A 34 15.43 -7.95 0.53
C THR A 34 16.04 -9.29 0.16
N GLN A 35 16.98 -9.33 -0.79
CA GLN A 35 17.61 -10.57 -1.24
C GLN A 35 18.26 -11.37 -0.08
N PRO A 36 19.00 -10.74 0.85
CA PRO A 36 19.62 -11.49 1.96
C PRO A 36 18.61 -12.19 2.87
N LEU A 37 17.44 -11.58 3.08
CA LEU A 37 16.38 -12.18 3.88
C LEU A 37 15.76 -13.36 3.14
N TYR A 38 15.46 -13.21 1.85
CA TYR A 38 14.89 -14.28 1.03
C TYR A 38 15.79 -15.52 1.00
N ASP A 39 17.11 -15.32 0.84
CA ASP A 39 18.08 -16.41 0.83
C ASP A 39 18.18 -17.11 2.20
N LEU A 40 18.05 -16.35 3.29
CA LEU A 40 18.14 -16.89 4.66
C LEU A 40 16.91 -17.71 5.05
N VAL A 41 15.70 -17.24 4.73
CA VAL A 41 14.45 -17.86 5.22
C VAL A 41 13.72 -18.70 4.17
N GLY A 42 14.15 -18.66 2.90
CA GLY A 42 13.51 -19.38 1.80
C GLY A 42 12.08 -18.93 1.49
N PHE A 43 11.72 -17.70 1.90
CA PHE A 43 10.38 -17.15 1.76
C PHE A 43 10.45 -15.76 1.12
N LYS A 44 9.55 -15.53 0.16
CA LYS A 44 9.34 -14.24 -0.48
C LYS A 44 7.85 -13.90 -0.49
N PRO A 45 7.41 -12.80 0.13
CA PRO A 45 6.02 -12.34 0.05
C PRO A 45 5.57 -12.21 -1.40
N GLN A 46 4.37 -12.71 -1.70
CA GLN A 46 3.77 -12.64 -3.05
C GLN A 46 2.53 -11.75 -3.10
N THR A 47 2.07 -11.24 -1.95
CA THR A 47 0.91 -10.35 -1.89
C THR A 47 1.21 -9.07 -2.65
N SER A 48 0.44 -8.78 -3.70
CA SER A 48 0.57 -7.53 -4.43
C SER A 48 0.06 -6.36 -3.58
N VAL A 49 0.47 -5.13 -3.92
CA VAL A 49 -0.08 -3.92 -3.29
C VAL A 49 -1.60 -3.86 -3.43
N LYS A 50 -2.12 -4.22 -4.61
CA LYS A 50 -3.56 -4.21 -4.90
C LYS A 50 -4.32 -5.20 -4.00
N ASP A 51 -3.83 -6.42 -3.86
CA ASP A 51 -4.46 -7.42 -3.01
C ASP A 51 -4.36 -7.04 -1.53
N GLY A 52 -3.20 -6.54 -1.09
CA GLY A 52 -2.99 -6.10 0.30
C GLY A 52 -3.90 -4.94 0.69
N VAL A 53 -4.03 -3.93 -0.18
CA VAL A 53 -4.93 -2.77 0.04
C VAL A 53 -6.39 -3.21 0.04
N LYS A 54 -6.80 -4.09 -0.88
CA LYS A 54 -8.16 -4.63 -0.91
C LYS A 54 -8.51 -5.34 0.40
N ASN A 55 -7.65 -6.25 0.85
CA ASN A 55 -7.86 -7.00 2.10
C ASN A 55 -7.92 -6.05 3.32
N PHE A 56 -7.10 -4.99 3.33
CA PHE A 56 -7.14 -3.97 4.36
C PHE A 56 -8.47 -3.21 4.38
N VAL A 57 -8.97 -2.77 3.22
CA VAL A 57 -10.25 -2.07 3.10
C VAL A 57 -11.42 -2.95 3.55
N GLU A 58 -11.43 -4.23 3.16
CA GLU A 58 -12.44 -5.21 3.60
C GLU A 58 -12.43 -5.36 5.13
N TRP A 59 -11.25 -5.61 5.71
CA TRP A 59 -11.10 -5.68 7.17
C TRP A 59 -11.55 -4.39 7.87
N PHE A 60 -11.21 -3.21 7.33
CA PHE A 60 -11.57 -1.94 7.93
C PHE A 60 -13.09 -1.74 7.96
N LYS A 61 -13.77 -2.02 6.84
CA LYS A 61 -15.24 -1.94 6.74
C LYS A 61 -15.91 -2.91 7.70
N ASP A 62 -15.43 -4.15 7.75
CA ASP A 62 -15.92 -5.17 8.67
C ASP A 62 -15.71 -4.78 10.13
N TYR A 63 -14.54 -4.23 10.47
CA TYR A 63 -14.24 -3.84 11.85
C TYR A 63 -15.07 -2.65 12.32
N TYR A 64 -15.24 -1.62 11.48
CA TYR A 64 -15.97 -0.40 11.82
C TYR A 64 -17.47 -0.44 11.48
N GLN A 65 -17.94 -1.52 10.84
CA GLN A 65 -19.34 -1.73 10.45
C GLN A 65 -19.85 -0.62 9.51
N ILE A 66 -19.11 -0.36 8.44
CA ILE A 66 -19.41 0.67 7.42
C ILE A 66 -19.45 0.10 6.00
#